data_AF-A0A7K0N8E3-F1
#
_entry.id   AF-A0A7K0N8E3-F1
#
_cell.length_a   1.000
_cell.length_b   1.000
_cell.length_c   1.000
_cell.angle_alpha   90.00
_cell.angle_beta   90.00
_cell.angle_gamma   90.00
#
_symmetry.space_group_name_H-M   'P 1'
#
loop_
_entity.id
_entity.type
_entity.pdbx_description
1 polymer ?
#
loop_
_entity_poly.entity_id
_entity_poly.type
_entity_poly.pdbx_seq_one_letter_code
_entity_poly.pdbx_strand_id
1 'polypeptide(L)'
;LKSNGELLKKVQFPAWAPILGASIVQLIQVLLELTVLVLMFLWLRNVGWTWILAIPILIGTALFAQGIGLVLSIINARFGDVMYIVAVVLSALYFLTPVLYPISMVDGQNELLSLVVKLNPMSWYVQSMHDVMYSLIAPSAAVVVALLVGGFLTFWAGLAIFSRWSEDIGELL
;
A
#
# COMPACT_ATOMS: atom_id res chain seq x y z
N LEU A 1 2.85 -13.56 11.11
CA LEU A 1 3.81 -14.09 12.10
C LEU A 1 3.20 -15.18 12.98
N LYS A 2 2.06 -14.94 13.65
CA LYS A 2 1.42 -15.95 14.52
C LYS A 2 1.03 -17.27 13.82
N SER A 3 0.53 -17.23 12.59
CA SER A 3 0.17 -18.45 11.83
C SER A 3 1.36 -19.36 11.50
N ASN A 4 2.57 -18.79 11.42
CA ASN A 4 3.80 -19.52 11.08
C ASN A 4 4.71 -19.70 12.32
N GLY A 5 4.21 -19.39 13.53
CA GLY A 5 4.98 -19.41 14.78
C GLY A 5 5.48 -20.80 15.18
N GLU A 6 4.74 -21.86 14.86
CA GLU A 6 5.16 -23.24 15.13
C GLU A 6 6.32 -23.71 14.24
N LEU A 7 6.43 -23.16 13.02
CA LEU A 7 7.57 -23.41 12.12
C LEU A 7 8.82 -22.62 12.56
N LEU A 8 8.62 -21.39 13.05
CA LEU A 8 9.69 -20.52 13.57
C LEU A 8 10.38 -21.09 14.82
N LYS A 9 9.68 -21.93 15.60
CA LYS A 9 10.26 -22.61 16.78
C LYS A 9 11.13 -23.82 16.46
N LYS A 10 11.00 -24.42 15.26
CA LYS A 10 11.67 -25.69 14.91
C LYS A 10 12.88 -25.51 14.00
N VAL A 11 12.97 -24.40 13.26
CA VAL A 11 14.09 -24.07 12.39
C VAL A 11 14.38 -22.59 12.54
N GLN A 12 15.66 -22.21 12.73
CA GLN A 12 16.11 -20.82 12.81
C GLN A 12 15.85 -20.09 11.48
N PHE A 13 14.62 -19.65 11.27
CA PHE A 13 14.23 -18.80 10.14
C PHE A 13 14.17 -17.35 10.61
N PRO A 14 14.70 -16.40 9.84
CA PRO A 14 14.61 -15.01 10.20
C PRO A 14 13.17 -14.50 10.07
N ALA A 15 12.72 -13.69 11.03
CA ALA A 15 11.34 -13.20 11.11
C ALA A 15 10.87 -12.36 9.89
N TRP A 16 11.79 -11.89 9.05
CA TRP A 16 11.48 -11.15 7.81
C TRP A 16 10.98 -12.04 6.66
N ALA A 17 11.37 -13.32 6.63
CA ALA A 17 11.05 -14.24 5.55
C ALA A 17 9.53 -14.42 5.30
N PRO A 18 8.68 -14.69 6.31
CA PRO A 18 7.24 -14.82 6.09
C PRO A 18 6.56 -13.51 5.68
N ILE A 19 7.12 -12.35 6.08
CA ILE A 19 6.56 -11.04 5.73
C ILE A 19 6.83 -10.74 4.25
N LEU A 20 8.08 -10.92 3.79
CA LEU A 20 8.41 -10.75 2.38
C LEU A 20 7.69 -11.77 1.50
N GLY A 21 7.55 -13.02 1.95
CA GLY A 21 6.79 -14.05 1.22
C GLY A 21 5.34 -13.64 0.97
N ALA A 22 4.65 -13.13 2.00
CA ALA A 22 3.28 -12.64 1.86
C ALA A 22 3.18 -11.45 0.87
N SER A 23 4.13 -10.51 0.93
CA SER A 23 4.16 -9.38 0.00
C SER A 23 4.41 -9.79 -1.44
N ILE A 24 5.28 -10.77 -1.69
CA ILE A 24 5.52 -11.29 -3.04
C ILE A 24 4.25 -11.93 -3.61
N VAL A 25 3.54 -12.73 -2.80
CA VAL A 25 2.25 -13.31 -3.20
C VAL A 25 1.24 -12.20 -3.54
N GLN A 26 1.19 -11.14 -2.73
CA GLN A 26 0.32 -9.98 -3.02
C GLN A 26 0.72 -9.25 -4.31
N LEU A 27 2.01 -9.11 -4.60
CA LEU A 27 2.48 -8.50 -5.86
C LEU A 27 2.07 -9.34 -7.08
N ILE A 28 2.16 -10.66 -6.98
CA ILE A 28 1.69 -11.57 -8.05
C ILE A 28 0.18 -11.38 -8.26
N GLN A 29 -0.59 -11.30 -7.17
CA GLN A 29 -2.03 -11.05 -7.23
C GLN A 29 -2.36 -9.73 -7.95
N VAL A 30 -1.67 -8.63 -7.58
CA VAL A 30 -1.84 -7.32 -8.23
C VAL A 30 -1.46 -7.37 -9.71
N LEU A 31 -0.42 -8.10 -10.09
CA LEU A 31 -0.04 -8.27 -11.51
C LEU A 31 -1.12 -9.00 -12.31
N LEU A 32 -1.77 -10.01 -11.74
CA LEU A 32 -2.88 -10.70 -12.40
C LEU A 32 -4.09 -9.76 -12.57
N GLU A 33 -4.46 -9.02 -11.53
CA GLU A 33 -5.54 -8.04 -11.57
C GLU A 33 -5.27 -6.93 -12.60
N LEU A 34 -4.04 -6.41 -12.64
CA LEU A 34 -3.60 -5.41 -13.61
C LEU A 34 -3.66 -5.95 -15.04
N THR A 35 -3.29 -7.23 -15.25
CA THR A 35 -3.37 -7.86 -16.57
C THR A 35 -4.81 -7.89 -17.08
N VAL A 36 -5.76 -8.31 -16.24
CA VAL A 36 -7.19 -8.31 -16.59
C VAL A 36 -7.67 -6.90 -16.92
N LEU A 37 -7.28 -5.92 -16.10
CA LEU A 37 -7.67 -4.52 -16.28
C LEU A 37 -7.09 -3.91 -17.57
N VAL A 38 -5.84 -4.21 -17.91
CA VAL A 38 -5.21 -3.82 -19.18
C VAL A 38 -5.95 -4.43 -20.38
N LEU A 39 -6.32 -5.71 -20.32
CA LEU A 39 -7.11 -6.36 -21.37
C LEU A 39 -8.47 -5.69 -21.57
N MET A 40 -9.14 -5.31 -20.47
CA MET A 40 -10.41 -4.58 -20.53
C MET A 40 -10.25 -3.20 -21.18
N PHE A 41 -9.23 -2.42 -20.82
CA PHE A 41 -9.02 -1.11 -21.43
C PHE A 41 -8.56 -1.17 -22.88
N LEU A 42 -7.80 -2.21 -23.26
CA LEU A 42 -7.49 -2.49 -24.67
C LEU A 42 -8.77 -2.73 -25.48
N TRP A 43 -9.72 -3.49 -24.92
CA TRP A 43 -11.01 -3.74 -25.56
C TRP A 43 -11.85 -2.45 -25.70
N LEU A 44 -11.82 -1.58 -24.69
CA LEU A 44 -12.47 -0.26 -24.69
C LEU A 44 -11.72 0.80 -25.54
N ARG A 45 -10.57 0.45 -26.13
CA ARG A 45 -9.66 1.36 -26.86
C ARG A 45 -9.17 2.58 -26.05
N ASN A 46 -9.23 2.51 -24.73
CA ASN A 46 -8.79 3.59 -23.84
C ASN A 46 -7.31 3.43 -23.47
N VAL A 47 -6.42 3.54 -24.47
CA VAL A 47 -4.99 3.29 -24.30
C VAL A 47 -4.21 4.59 -24.47
N GLY A 48 -3.32 4.90 -23.54
CA GLY A 48 -2.44 6.06 -23.62
C GLY A 48 -1.02 5.73 -23.17
N TRP A 49 -0.07 6.54 -23.63
CA TRP A 49 1.34 6.46 -23.21
C TRP A 49 1.51 6.68 -21.69
N THR A 50 0.51 7.29 -21.06
CA THR A 50 0.45 7.53 -19.61
C THR A 50 0.58 6.24 -18.81
N TRP A 51 0.17 5.08 -19.33
CA TRP A 51 0.26 3.79 -18.64
C TRP A 51 1.67 3.43 -18.17
N ILE A 52 2.71 3.97 -18.82
CA ILE A 52 4.10 3.79 -18.39
C ILE A 52 4.32 4.39 -16.99
N LEU A 53 3.62 5.47 -16.64
CA LEU A 53 3.65 6.11 -15.32
C LEU A 53 2.93 5.28 -14.26
N ALA A 54 2.15 4.27 -14.61
CA ALA A 54 1.55 3.37 -13.63
C ALA A 54 2.63 2.54 -12.91
N ILE A 55 3.69 2.14 -13.61
CA ILE A 55 4.78 1.34 -13.03
C ILE A 55 5.44 2.03 -11.82
N PRO A 56 5.98 3.27 -11.93
CA PRO A 56 6.59 3.94 -10.79
C PRO A 56 5.61 4.20 -9.65
N ILE A 57 4.34 4.51 -9.94
CA ILE A 57 3.33 4.72 -8.90
C ILE A 57 3.06 3.40 -8.16
N LEU A 58 2.94 2.27 -8.86
CA LEU A 58 2.77 0.95 -8.23
C LEU A 58 3.96 0.57 -7.35
N ILE A 59 5.18 0.87 -7.79
CA ILE A 59 6.39 0.67 -6.97
C ILE A 59 6.30 1.50 -5.68
N GLY A 60 5.90 2.77 -5.79
CA GLY A 60 5.69 3.64 -4.63
C GLY A 60 4.65 3.08 -3.66
N THR A 61 3.50 2.62 -4.18
CA THR A 61 2.44 1.99 -3.38
C THR A 61 2.92 0.71 -2.70
N ALA A 62 3.67 -0.13 -3.41
CA ALA A 62 4.21 -1.38 -2.87
C ALA A 62 5.20 -1.11 -1.72
N LEU A 63 6.10 -0.12 -1.89
CA LEU A 63 7.03 0.29 -0.83
C LEU A 63 6.28 0.85 0.39
N PHE A 64 5.29 1.70 0.16
CA PHE A 64 4.46 2.27 1.22
C PHE A 64 3.72 1.18 2.01
N ALA A 65 3.03 0.27 1.31
CA ALA A 65 2.32 -0.85 1.91
C ALA A 65 3.28 -1.79 2.66
N GLN A 66 4.47 -2.05 2.11
CA GLN A 66 5.48 -2.86 2.75
C GLN A 66 6.02 -2.22 4.04
N GLY A 67 6.28 -0.91 4.03
CA GLY A 67 6.74 -0.17 5.21
C GLY A 67 5.75 -0.24 6.36
N ILE A 68 4.47 0.04 6.09
CA ILE A 68 3.40 -0.08 7.09
C ILE A 68 3.22 -1.53 7.53
N GLY A 69 3.22 -2.47 6.59
CA GLY A 69 3.08 -3.90 6.87
C GLY A 69 4.18 -4.43 7.81
N LEU A 70 5.42 -3.98 7.66
CA LEU A 70 6.53 -4.33 8.56
C LEU A 70 6.26 -3.87 9.99
N VAL A 71 5.85 -2.60 10.17
CA VAL A 71 5.53 -2.04 11.49
C VAL A 71 4.36 -2.79 12.13
N LEU A 72 3.27 -3.00 11.38
CA LEU A 72 2.09 -3.70 11.88
C LEU A 72 2.39 -5.16 12.25
N SER A 73 3.31 -5.81 11.55
CA SER A 73 3.72 -7.19 11.85
C SER A 73 4.37 -7.30 13.24
N ILE A 74 5.23 -6.35 13.61
CA ILE A 74 5.86 -6.27 14.93
C ILE A 74 4.80 -6.06 16.02
N ILE A 75 3.91 -5.09 15.81
CA ILE A 75 2.87 -4.75 16.78
C ILE A 75 1.92 -5.96 16.95
N ASN A 76 1.56 -6.66 15.88
CA ASN A 76 0.73 -7.86 15.94
C ASN A 76 1.41 -9.04 16.65
N ALA A 77 2.74 -9.17 16.50
CA ALA A 77 3.51 -10.17 17.25
C ALA A 77 3.44 -9.90 18.76
N ARG A 78 3.50 -8.63 19.18
CA ARG A 78 3.39 -8.22 20.59
C ARG A 78 1.95 -8.25 21.13
N PHE A 79 0.97 -7.86 20.32
CA PHE A 79 -0.44 -7.70 20.71
C PHE A 79 -1.34 -8.42 19.70
N GLY A 80 -2.05 -9.46 20.15
CA GLY A 80 -2.89 -10.28 19.28
C GLY A 80 -4.06 -9.56 18.62
N ASP A 81 -4.58 -8.52 19.27
CA ASP A 81 -5.83 -7.86 18.85
C ASP A 81 -5.63 -6.80 17.76
N VAL A 82 -4.38 -6.49 17.42
CA VAL A 82 -4.02 -5.48 16.42
C VAL A 82 -4.62 -5.81 15.05
N MET A 83 -4.78 -7.09 14.72
CA MET A 83 -5.35 -7.50 13.44
C MET A 83 -6.80 -7.02 13.27
N TYR A 84 -7.61 -7.07 14.34
CA TYR A 84 -8.99 -6.60 14.30
C TYR A 84 -9.06 -5.09 14.19
N ILE A 85 -8.22 -4.37 14.94
CA ILE A 85 -8.15 -2.90 14.90
C ILE A 85 -7.74 -2.43 13.50
N VAL A 86 -6.69 -3.03 12.94
CA VAL A 86 -6.21 -2.71 11.58
C VAL A 86 -7.29 -2.95 10.54
N ALA A 87 -8.04 -4.05 10.63
CA ALA A 87 -9.13 -4.33 9.70
C ALA A 87 -10.22 -3.25 9.72
N VAL A 88 -10.61 -2.76 10.91
CA VAL A 88 -11.59 -1.68 11.06
C VAL A 88 -11.04 -0.36 10.53
N VAL A 89 -9.78 -0.04 10.85
CA VAL A 89 -9.12 1.19 10.37
C VAL A 89 -8.97 1.19 8.86
N LEU A 90 -8.55 0.08 8.24
CA LEU A 90 -8.46 -0.03 6.79
C LEU A 90 -9.83 0.10 6.11
N SER A 91 -10.88 -0.47 6.72
CA SER A 91 -12.26 -0.30 6.23
C SER A 91 -12.68 1.17 6.27
N ALA A 92 -12.40 1.89 7.36
CA ALA A 92 -12.67 3.32 7.45
C ALA A 92 -11.85 4.14 6.44
N LEU A 93 -10.57 3.80 6.27
CA LEU A 93 -9.67 4.45 5.31
C LEU A 93 -10.12 4.24 3.86
N TYR A 94 -10.69 3.08 3.53
CA TYR A 94 -11.24 2.81 2.20
C TYR A 94 -12.34 3.83 1.82
N PHE A 95 -13.24 4.15 2.75
CA PHE A 95 -14.26 5.20 2.54
C PHE A 95 -13.67 6.61 2.50
N LEU A 96 -12.56 6.83 3.20
CA LEU A 96 -11.84 8.10 3.23
C LEU A 96 -10.99 8.33 1.98
N THR A 97 -10.56 7.26 1.32
CA THR A 97 -9.89 7.35 0.02
C THR A 97 -10.91 7.49 -1.12
N PRO A 98 -10.62 8.30 -2.14
CA PRO A 98 -11.50 8.51 -3.29
C PRO A 98 -11.43 7.31 -4.26
N VAL A 99 -11.85 6.14 -3.78
CA VAL A 99 -11.97 4.91 -4.59
C VAL A 99 -13.36 4.81 -5.21
N LEU A 100 -14.40 5.15 -4.43
CA LEU A 100 -15.80 5.05 -4.83
C LEU A 100 -16.35 6.34 -5.45
N TYR A 101 -15.69 7.48 -5.23
CA TYR A 101 -16.17 8.79 -5.63
C TYR A 101 -15.04 9.66 -6.19
N PRO A 102 -15.33 10.53 -7.18
CA PRO A 102 -14.38 11.54 -7.61
C PRO A 102 -14.23 12.63 -6.53
N ILE A 103 -13.00 13.12 -6.33
CA ILE A 103 -12.69 14.18 -5.35
C ILE A 103 -13.54 15.45 -5.57
N SER A 104 -13.95 15.73 -6.81
CA SER A 104 -14.80 16.88 -7.15
C SER A 104 -16.16 16.88 -6.44
N MET A 105 -16.69 15.71 -6.06
CA MET A 105 -17.94 15.61 -5.29
C MET A 105 -17.76 15.98 -3.81
N VAL A 106 -16.55 15.84 -3.26
CA VAL A 106 -16.25 16.16 -1.84
C VAL A 106 -15.91 17.62 -1.68
N ASP A 107 -15.17 18.20 -2.63
CA ASP A 107 -14.82 19.64 -2.64
C ASP A 107 -16.07 20.54 -2.64
N GLY A 108 -17.18 20.08 -3.24
CA GLY A 108 -18.45 20.82 -3.27
C GLY A 108 -19.32 20.68 -2.01
N GLN A 109 -19.04 19.74 -1.11
CA GLN A 109 -19.90 19.46 0.05
C GLN A 109 -19.33 19.97 1.37
N ASN A 110 -18.03 19.79 1.63
CA ASN A 110 -17.43 20.20 2.89
C ASN A 110 -15.90 20.35 2.79
N GLU A 111 -15.40 21.56 3.07
CA GLU A 111 -13.98 21.92 2.91
C GLU A 111 -13.06 21.15 3.89
N LEU A 112 -13.57 20.86 5.10
CA LEU A 112 -12.84 20.07 6.09
C LEU A 112 -12.64 18.62 5.63
N LEU A 113 -13.66 17.99 5.05
CA LEU A 113 -13.55 16.63 4.52
C LEU A 113 -12.58 16.58 3.32
N SER A 114 -12.66 17.55 2.43
CA SER A 114 -11.71 17.69 1.31
C SER A 114 -10.27 17.74 1.80
N LEU A 115 -9.98 18.54 2.84
CA LEU A 115 -8.64 18.68 3.39
C LEU A 115 -8.14 17.37 4.02
N VAL A 116 -8.99 16.64 4.74
CA VAL A 116 -8.61 15.33 5.31
C VAL A 116 -8.34 14.30 4.21
N VAL A 117 -9.15 14.27 3.15
CA VAL A 117 -8.95 13.36 2.01
C VAL A 117 -7.65 13.69 1.27
N LYS A 118 -7.35 14.98 1.06
CA LYS A 118 -6.13 15.46 0.41
C LYS A 118 -4.87 15.28 1.28
N LEU A 119 -4.99 15.25 2.60
CA LEU A 119 -3.86 14.95 3.48
C LEU A 119 -3.51 13.46 3.53
N ASN A 120 -4.44 12.57 3.14
CA ASN A 120 -4.21 11.13 3.19
C ASN A 120 -3.28 10.70 2.03
N PRO A 121 -2.09 10.14 2.33
CA PRO A 121 -1.14 9.68 1.29
C PRO A 121 -1.76 8.63 0.35
N MET A 122 -2.65 7.77 0.85
CA MET A 122 -3.31 6.74 0.04
C MET A 122 -4.21 7.34 -1.04
N SER A 123 -4.82 8.49 -0.77
CA SER A 123 -5.64 9.20 -1.77
C SER A 123 -4.81 9.61 -2.97
N TRP A 124 -3.57 10.05 -2.77
CA TRP A 124 -2.68 10.45 -3.86
C TRP A 124 -2.24 9.28 -4.73
N TYR A 125 -1.97 8.11 -4.15
CA TYR A 125 -1.66 6.89 -4.92
C TYR A 125 -2.86 6.45 -5.77
N VAL A 126 -4.06 6.41 -5.18
CA VAL A 126 -5.30 6.00 -5.87
C VAL A 126 -5.66 6.99 -6.98
N GLN A 127 -5.62 8.29 -6.70
CA GLN A 127 -5.93 9.32 -7.69
C GLN A 127 -4.94 9.29 -8.85
N SER A 128 -3.64 9.17 -8.58
CA SER A 128 -2.63 9.13 -9.64
C SER A 128 -2.76 7.87 -10.51
N MET A 129 -3.17 6.73 -9.93
CA MET A 129 -3.52 5.52 -10.70
C MET A 129 -4.73 5.76 -11.60
N HIS A 130 -5.78 6.38 -11.07
CA HIS A 130 -7.00 6.69 -11.82
C HIS A 130 -6.72 7.67 -12.98
N ASP A 131 -5.95 8.73 -12.73
CA ASP A 131 -5.59 9.72 -13.75
C ASP A 131 -4.79 9.10 -14.89
N VAL A 132 -3.81 8.25 -14.55
CA VAL A 132 -2.93 7.59 -15.51
C VAL A 132 -3.68 6.55 -16.36
N MET A 133 -4.49 5.70 -15.72
CA MET A 133 -5.08 4.53 -16.38
C MET A 133 -6.45 4.81 -17.00
N TYR A 134 -7.29 5.61 -16.34
CA TYR A 134 -8.66 5.88 -16.78
C TYR A 134 -8.76 7.20 -17.54
N SER A 135 -8.30 8.31 -16.94
CA SER A 135 -8.43 9.65 -17.54
C SER A 135 -7.36 9.96 -18.60
N LEU A 136 -6.32 9.13 -18.73
CA LEU A 136 -5.17 9.33 -19.62
C LEU A 136 -4.49 10.68 -19.41
N ILE A 137 -4.53 11.21 -18.18
CA ILE A 137 -3.87 12.44 -17.77
C ILE A 137 -2.56 12.05 -17.10
N ALA A 138 -1.44 12.56 -17.62
CA ALA A 138 -0.15 12.38 -17.00
C ALA A 138 -0.07 13.26 -15.72
N PRO A 139 0.09 12.67 -14.53
CA PRO A 139 0.38 13.44 -13.34
C PRO A 139 1.70 14.18 -13.53
N SER A 140 1.84 15.35 -12.89
CA SER A 140 3.11 16.07 -12.93
C SER A 140 4.25 15.20 -12.41
N ALA A 141 5.45 15.34 -13.00
CA ALA A 141 6.62 14.57 -12.58
C ALA A 141 6.94 14.75 -11.08
N ALA A 142 6.65 15.93 -10.53
CA ALA A 142 6.79 16.22 -9.10
C ALA A 142 5.91 15.30 -8.23
N VAL A 143 4.67 15.02 -8.64
CA VAL A 143 3.76 14.13 -7.90
C VAL A 143 4.28 12.70 -7.95
N VAL A 144 4.72 12.21 -9.12
CA VAL A 144 5.27 10.85 -9.25
C VAL A 144 6.51 10.68 -8.39
N VAL A 145 7.42 11.67 -8.38
CA VAL A 145 8.61 11.66 -7.53
C VAL A 145 8.23 11.73 -6.05
N ALA A 146 7.28 12.58 -5.66
CA ALA A 146 6.82 12.67 -4.28
C ALA A 146 6.22 11.34 -3.78
N LEU A 147 5.45 10.64 -4.62
CA LEU A 147 4.90 9.32 -4.30
C LEU A 147 5.98 8.25 -4.15
N LEU A 148 6.99 8.26 -5.02
CA LEU A 148 8.13 7.35 -4.92
C LEU A 148 8.95 7.62 -3.66
N VAL A 149 9.27 8.89 -3.39
CA VAL A 149 10.04 9.29 -2.21
C VAL A 149 9.25 8.99 -0.93
N GLY A 150 7.95 9.28 -0.89
CA GLY A 150 7.09 8.96 0.24
C GLY A 150 7.02 7.45 0.51
N GLY A 151 6.86 6.64 -0.55
CA GLY A 151 6.89 5.18 -0.45
C GLY A 151 8.23 4.67 0.05
N PHE A 152 9.33 5.21 -0.48
CA PHE A 152 10.68 4.84 -0.05
C PHE A 152 10.97 5.23 1.40
N LEU A 153 10.59 6.45 1.83
CA LEU A 153 10.80 6.92 3.21
C LEU A 153 10.00 6.09 4.21
N THR A 154 8.74 5.77 3.90
CA THR A 154 7.91 4.92 4.75
C THR A 154 8.41 3.49 4.81
N PHE A 155 8.89 2.93 3.69
CA PHE A 155 9.56 1.65 3.68
C PHE A 155 10.83 1.65 4.53
N TRP A 156 11.69 2.66 4.36
CA TRP A 156 12.94 2.78 5.09
C TRP A 156 12.70 2.96 6.60
N ALA A 157 11.73 3.79 6.99
CA ALA A 157 11.30 3.93 8.37
C ALA A 157 10.75 2.61 8.93
N GLY A 158 9.92 1.89 8.17
CA GLY A 158 9.38 0.59 8.55
C GLY A 158 10.48 -0.47 8.72
N LEU A 159 11.47 -0.50 7.84
CA LEU A 159 12.65 -1.36 7.96
C LEU A 159 13.53 -1.00 9.16
N ALA A 160 13.77 0.29 9.40
CA ALA A 160 14.58 0.75 10.54
C ALA A 160 13.92 0.34 11.87
N ILE A 161 12.60 0.50 11.99
CA ILE A 161 11.83 0.01 13.14
C ILE A 161 11.89 -1.51 13.21
N PHE A 162 11.69 -2.22 12.09
CA PHE A 162 11.75 -3.68 12.08
C PHE A 162 13.10 -4.23 12.53
N SER A 163 14.21 -3.72 11.99
CA SER A 163 15.55 -4.17 12.35
C SER A 163 15.88 -3.95 13.83
N ARG A 164 15.42 -2.84 14.41
CA ARG A 164 15.67 -2.51 15.82
C ARG A 164 14.85 -3.37 16.79
N TRP A 165 13.63 -3.74 16.44
CA TRP A 165 12.71 -4.48 17.31
C TRP A 165 12.68 -5.98 17.00
N SER A 166 13.31 -6.44 15.90
CA SER A 166 13.36 -7.86 15.55
C SER A 166 14.22 -8.70 16.50
N GLU A 167 15.19 -8.08 17.18
CA GLU A 167 16.02 -8.74 18.20
C GLU A 167 15.18 -9.16 19.42
N ASP A 168 14.29 -8.29 19.90
CA ASP A 168 13.38 -8.57 21.03
C ASP A 168 12.33 -9.66 20.71
N ILE A 169 11.93 -9.81 19.44
CA ILE A 169 10.93 -10.82 19.03
C ILE A 169 11.50 -12.24 19.15
N GLY A 170 12.82 -12.41 18.99
CA GLY A 170 13.48 -13.69 19.19
C GLY A 170 13.37 -14.22 20.63
N GLU A 171 13.22 -13.32 21.62
CA GLU A 171 13.07 -13.69 23.03
C GLU A 171 11.60 -13.91 23.45
N LEU A 172 10.64 -13.35 22.72
CA LEU A 172 9.21 -13.39 23.05
C LEU A 172 8.44 -14.54 22.41
N LEU A 173 8.99 -15.19 21.38
CA LEU A 173 8.40 -16.34 20.71
C LEU A 173 8.80 -17.66 21.39
#